data_AF-A0A699WB42-F1
#
_entry.id   AF-A0A699WB42-F1
#
_cell.length_a   1.000
_cell.length_b   1.000
_cell.length_c   1.000
_cell.angle_alpha   90.00
_cell.angle_beta   90.00
_cell.angle_gamma   90.00
#
_symmetry.space_group_name_H-M   'P 1'
#
loop_
_entity.id
_entity.type
_entity.pdbx_description
1 polymer ?
#
loop_
_entity_poly.entity_id
_entity_poly.type
_entity_poly.pdbx_seq_one_letter_code
_entity_poly.pdbx_strand_id
1 'polypeptide(L)'
;MPVNLKRIIWNAQKTFKVDLRQTSDMHPPEIMGAVDKLQEHLWVVHGDDLLSIKAQRNSTFLFNIYLRSTFASKRVLGEYKHTREAFEWVIDEIESRFLQSLIAPGEMIACVAAQSI
;
A
#
# COMPACT_ATOMS: atom_id res chain seq x y z
N MET A 1 6.32 5.79 8.07
CA MET A 1 5.96 4.73 7.11
C MET A 1 6.06 5.31 5.71
N PRO A 2 6.73 4.62 4.76
CA PRO A 2 6.69 5.02 3.36
C PRO A 2 5.23 5.01 2.89
N VAL A 3 4.89 5.87 1.93
CA VAL A 3 3.55 6.00 1.36
C VAL A 3 2.46 6.49 2.35
N ASN A 4 1.95 7.71 2.13
CA ASN A 4 0.87 8.26 2.95
C ASN A 4 -0.50 7.75 2.46
N LEU A 5 -0.95 6.61 3.01
CA LEU A 5 -2.22 5.97 2.64
C LEU A 5 -3.44 6.89 2.82
N LYS A 6 -3.49 7.68 3.90
CA LYS A 6 -4.61 8.62 4.13
C LYS A 6 -4.73 9.64 2.99
N ARG A 7 -3.59 10.13 2.49
CA ARG A 7 -3.57 11.07 1.36
C ARG A 7 -4.01 10.39 0.07
N ILE A 8 -3.59 9.16 -0.19
CA ILE A 8 -4.01 8.41 -1.39
C ILE A 8 -5.52 8.17 -1.37
N ILE A 9 -6.07 7.73 -0.22
CA ILE A 9 -7.52 7.56 -0.04
C ILE A 9 -8.26 8.88 -0.30
N TRP A 10 -7.78 9.98 0.27
CA TRP A 10 -8.40 11.29 0.07
C TRP A 10 -8.32 11.76 -1.39
N ASN A 11 -7.17 11.56 -2.06
CA ASN A 11 -7.01 11.86 -3.48
C ASN A 11 -7.99 11.05 -4.32
N ALA A 12 -8.13 9.75 -4.07
CA ALA A 12 -9.08 8.90 -4.77
C ALA A 12 -10.53 9.39 -4.57
N GLN A 13 -10.92 9.76 -3.35
CA GLN A 13 -12.25 10.32 -3.10
C GLN A 13 -12.51 11.60 -3.91
N LYS A 14 -11.48 12.45 -4.08
CA LYS A 14 -11.59 13.69 -4.86
C LYS A 14 -11.62 13.43 -6.37
N THR A 15 -10.74 12.58 -6.88
CA THR A 15 -10.63 12.27 -8.31
C THR A 15 -11.89 11.61 -8.83
N PHE A 16 -12.40 10.61 -8.12
CA PHE A 16 -13.58 9.84 -8.51
C PHE A 16 -14.89 10.42 -7.98
N LYS A 17 -14.86 11.59 -7.32
CA LYS A 17 -16.02 12.28 -6.75
C LYS A 17 -16.92 11.33 -5.94
N VAL A 18 -16.31 10.60 -5.02
CA VAL A 18 -16.99 9.56 -4.24
C VAL A 18 -18.03 10.19 -3.32
N ASP A 19 -19.28 9.73 -3.46
CA ASP A 19 -20.38 10.16 -2.60
C ASP A 19 -20.42 9.38 -1.29
N LEU A 20 -20.05 10.04 -0.19
CA LEU A 20 -20.05 9.46 1.16
C LEU A 20 -21.46 9.12 1.69
N ARG A 21 -22.52 9.46 0.96
CA ARG A 21 -23.91 9.11 1.31
C ARG A 21 -24.36 7.82 0.65
N GLN A 22 -23.80 7.47 -0.51
CA GLN A 22 -24.16 6.27 -1.23
C GLN A 22 -23.51 5.02 -0.60
N THR A 23 -24.02 3.85 -0.97
CA THR A 23 -23.37 2.57 -0.66
C THR A 23 -22.32 2.27 -1.72
N SER A 24 -21.22 1.64 -1.32
CA SER A 24 -20.17 1.22 -2.26
C SER A 24 -20.61 -0.02 -3.04
N ASP A 25 -20.30 -0.08 -4.33
CA ASP A 25 -20.61 -1.22 -5.21
C ASP A 25 -19.66 -2.42 -5.06
N MET A 26 -18.75 -2.38 -4.08
CA MET A 26 -17.75 -3.42 -3.84
C MET A 26 -18.22 -4.48 -2.85
N HIS A 27 -17.70 -5.69 -3.02
CA HIS A 27 -17.91 -6.80 -2.08
C HIS A 27 -16.68 -7.05 -1.19
N PRO A 28 -16.86 -7.47 0.08
CA PRO A 28 -15.74 -7.74 0.98
C PRO A 28 -14.66 -8.70 0.46
N PRO A 29 -15.00 -9.80 -0.26
CA PRO A 29 -13.99 -10.71 -0.81
C PRO A 29 -13.10 -10.06 -1.88
N GLU A 30 -13.65 -9.15 -2.69
CA GLU A 30 -12.89 -8.43 -3.72
C GLU A 30 -11.82 -7.54 -3.08
N ILE A 31 -12.18 -6.84 -1.99
CA ILE A 31 -11.26 -5.97 -1.24
C ILE A 31 -10.13 -6.80 -0.61
N MET A 32 -10.47 -7.93 0.03
CA MET A 32 -9.46 -8.79 0.64
C MET A 32 -8.51 -9.37 -0.40
N GLY A 33 -9.05 -9.89 -1.51
CA GLY A 33 -8.24 -10.46 -2.59
C GLY A 33 -7.30 -9.43 -3.24
N ALA A 34 -7.75 -8.19 -3.41
CA ALA A 34 -6.90 -7.12 -3.94
C ALA A 34 -5.79 -6.70 -2.96
N VAL A 35 -6.08 -6.62 -1.66
CA VAL A 35 -5.06 -6.30 -0.64
C VAL A 35 -4.03 -7.43 -0.51
N ASP A 36 -4.45 -8.69 -0.57
CA ASP A 36 -3.52 -9.82 -0.53
C ASP A 36 -2.65 -9.86 -1.79
N LYS A 37 -3.21 -9.64 -2.99
CA LYS A 37 -2.43 -9.49 -4.24
C LYS A 37 -1.43 -8.34 -4.17
N LEU A 38 -1.85 -7.18 -3.67
CA LEU A 38 -0.96 -6.03 -3.51
C LEU A 38 0.26 -6.42 -2.66
N GLN A 39 0.06 -7.12 -1.55
CA GLN A 39 1.17 -7.52 -0.67
C GLN A 39 2.17 -8.46 -1.33
N GLU A 40 1.73 -9.29 -2.26
CA GLU A 40 2.59 -10.17 -3.06
C GLU A 40 3.44 -9.38 -4.07
N HIS A 41 3.01 -8.19 -4.48
CA HIS A 41 3.75 -7.33 -5.42
C HIS A 41 4.72 -6.34 -4.75
N LEU A 42 4.73 -6.21 -3.42
CA LEU A 42 5.60 -5.26 -2.72
C LEU A 42 7.02 -5.82 -2.48
N TRP A 43 7.80 -5.99 -3.54
CA TRP A 43 9.16 -6.56 -3.45
C TRP A 43 10.20 -5.57 -2.90
N VAL A 44 11.01 -6.04 -1.94
CA VAL A 44 12.16 -5.31 -1.38
C VAL A 44 13.44 -6.13 -1.54
N VAL A 45 13.38 -7.41 -1.17
CA VAL A 45 14.46 -8.39 -1.32
C VAL A 45 14.06 -9.34 -2.45
N HIS A 46 14.94 -9.45 -3.46
CA HIS A 46 14.75 -10.36 -4.59
C HIS A 46 15.45 -11.69 -4.30
N GLY A 47 14.78 -12.82 -4.55
CA GLY A 47 15.34 -14.15 -4.41
C GLY A 47 14.31 -15.20 -3.97
N ASP A 48 14.46 -16.42 -4.50
CA ASP A 48 13.54 -17.55 -4.26
C ASP A 48 14.04 -18.52 -3.17
N ASP A 49 15.23 -18.28 -2.62
CA ASP A 49 15.77 -19.09 -1.54
C ASP A 49 15.06 -18.80 -0.20
N LEU A 50 15.09 -19.79 0.69
CA LEU A 50 14.40 -19.73 1.99
C LEU A 50 14.81 -18.51 2.83
N LEU A 51 16.05 -18.04 2.70
CA LEU A 51 16.54 -16.88 3.44
C LEU A 51 15.96 -15.58 2.84
N SER A 52 15.99 -15.43 1.52
CA SER A 52 15.42 -14.27 0.83
C SER A 52 13.91 -14.14 1.06
N ILE A 53 13.15 -15.23 1.02
CA ILE A 53 11.71 -15.22 1.31
C ILE A 53 11.45 -14.73 2.75
N LYS A 54 12.24 -15.22 3.72
CA LYS A 54 12.10 -14.81 5.12
C LYS A 54 12.50 -13.34 5.31
N ALA A 55 13.57 -12.89 4.64
CA ALA A 55 14.01 -11.50 4.67
C ALA A 55 12.94 -10.57 4.08
N GLN A 56 12.38 -10.91 2.91
CA GLN A 56 11.32 -10.17 2.25
C GLN A 56 10.07 -10.02 3.14
N ARG A 57 9.63 -11.12 3.76
CA ARG A 57 8.49 -11.11 4.69
C ARG A 57 8.73 -10.20 5.89
N ASN A 58 9.95 -10.20 6.43
CA ASN A 58 10.31 -9.37 7.58
C ASN A 58 10.40 -7.88 7.20
N SER A 59 10.99 -7.56 6.04
CA SER A 59 11.14 -6.18 5.55
C SER A 59 9.80 -5.49 5.32
N THR A 60 8.79 -6.22 4.86
CA THR A 60 7.45 -5.67 4.57
C THR A 60 6.44 -5.87 5.71
N PHE A 61 6.81 -6.57 6.79
CA PHE A 61 5.88 -7.02 7.83
C PHE A 61 5.01 -5.89 8.42
N LEU A 62 5.65 -4.79 8.85
CA LEU A 62 4.95 -3.65 9.43
C LEU A 62 4.06 -2.94 8.41
N PHE A 63 4.51 -2.86 7.15
CA PHE A 63 3.75 -2.23 6.07
C PHE A 63 2.51 -3.04 5.72
N ASN A 64 2.64 -4.37 5.69
CA ASN A 64 1.51 -5.28 5.48
C ASN A 64 0.46 -5.19 6.59
N ILE A 65 0.88 -5.03 7.85
CA ILE A 65 -0.05 -4.76 8.97
C ILE A 65 -0.75 -3.42 8.78
N TYR A 66 -0.01 -2.39 8.37
CA TYR A 66 -0.57 -1.06 8.14
C TYR A 66 -1.57 -1.04 6.97
N LEU A 67 -1.28 -1.74 5.88
CA LEU A 67 -2.21 -1.91 4.75
C LEU A 67 -3.49 -2.63 5.18
N ARG A 68 -3.39 -3.77 5.87
CA ARG A 68 -4.57 -4.53 6.34
C ARG A 68 -5.44 -3.73 7.31
N SER A 69 -4.83 -2.97 8.22
CA SER A 69 -5.57 -2.13 9.18
C SER A 69 -6.23 -0.91 8.53
N THR A 70 -5.63 -0.37 7.48
CA THR A 70 -6.17 0.76 6.72
C THR A 70 -7.28 0.32 5.78
N PHE A 71 -7.04 -0.72 4.99
CA PHE A 71 -7.96 -1.22 3.96
C PHE A 71 -8.82 -2.40 4.43
N ALA A 72 -9.12 -2.47 5.74
CA ALA A 72 -10.09 -3.43 6.25
C ALA A 72 -11.44 -3.23 5.53
N SER A 73 -12.08 -4.32 5.10
CA SER A 73 -13.31 -4.28 4.29
C SER A 73 -14.39 -3.38 4.88
N LYS A 74 -14.57 -3.41 6.21
CA LYS A 74 -15.50 -2.51 6.93
C LYS A 74 -15.19 -1.02 6.72
N ARG A 75 -13.91 -0.64 6.71
CA ARG A 75 -13.48 0.76 6.55
C ARG A 75 -13.63 1.20 5.10
N VAL A 76 -13.26 0.34 4.17
CA VAL A 76 -13.38 0.62 2.73
C VAL A 76 -14.84 0.82 2.32
N LEU A 77 -15.74 -0.04 2.79
CA LEU A 77 -17.18 0.03 2.47
C LEU A 77 -17.92 1.11 3.29
N GLY A 78 -17.51 1.35 4.54
CA GLY A 78 -18.20 2.24 5.46
C GLY A 78 -17.65 3.67 5.51
N GLU A 79 -16.36 3.81 5.79
CA GLU A 79 -15.69 5.12 5.96
C GLU A 79 -15.31 5.74 4.61
N TYR A 80 -14.71 4.96 3.72
CA TYR A 80 -14.14 5.49 2.47
C TYR A 80 -15.13 5.47 1.31
N LYS A 81 -16.02 4.47 1.30
CA LYS A 81 -17.10 4.27 0.32
C LYS A 81 -16.60 4.25 -1.12
N HIS A 82 -15.41 3.70 -1.34
CA HIS A 82 -14.83 3.64 -2.68
C HIS A 82 -15.69 2.78 -3.63
N THR A 83 -15.80 3.24 -4.86
CA THR A 83 -16.23 2.41 -6.00
C THR A 83 -15.10 1.45 -6.39
N ARG A 84 -15.41 0.44 -7.21
CA ARG A 84 -14.40 -0.52 -7.69
C ARG A 84 -13.23 0.18 -8.38
N GLU A 85 -13.53 1.10 -9.30
CA GLU A 85 -12.52 1.88 -10.04
C GLU A 85 -11.64 2.73 -9.11
N ALA A 86 -12.26 3.40 -8.12
CA ALA A 86 -11.51 4.21 -7.17
C ALA A 86 -10.58 3.37 -6.30
N PHE A 87 -11.00 2.15 -5.95
CA PHE A 87 -10.20 1.26 -5.14
C PHE A 87 -9.04 0.63 -5.93
N GLU A 88 -9.27 0.20 -7.17
CA GLU A 88 -8.21 -0.26 -8.07
C GLU A 88 -7.14 0.82 -8.25
N TRP A 89 -7.55 2.06 -8.50
CA TRP A 89 -6.62 3.19 -8.60
C TRP A 89 -5.79 3.41 -7.31
N VAL A 90 -6.41 3.23 -6.13
CA VAL A 90 -5.69 3.34 -4.85
C VAL A 90 -4.62 2.25 -4.72
N ILE A 91 -4.94 1.01 -5.11
CA ILE A 91 -3.99 -0.11 -5.06
C ILE A 91 -2.79 0.16 -5.98
N ASP A 92 -3.04 0.57 -7.22
CA ASP A 92 -1.99 0.88 -8.20
C ASP A 92 -1.09 2.05 -7.75
N GLU A 93 -1.69 3.11 -7.20
CA GLU A 93 -0.94 4.25 -6.69
C GLU A 93 -0.08 3.86 -5.48
N ILE A 94 -0.56 2.95 -4.61
CA ILE A 94 0.24 2.45 -3.49
C ILE A 94 1.45 1.67 -3.99
N GLU A 95 1.25 0.77 -4.97
CA GLU A 95 2.34 -0.03 -5.56
C GLU A 95 3.41 0.88 -6.17
N SER A 96 3.00 1.82 -7.03
CA SER A 96 3.90 2.78 -7.67
C SER A 96 4.69 3.63 -6.66
N ARG A 97 4.01 4.16 -5.63
CA ARG A 97 4.65 4.97 -4.57
C ARG A 97 5.58 4.15 -3.69
N PHE A 98 5.26 2.89 -3.46
CA PHE A 98 6.11 1.99 -2.69
C PHE A 98 7.41 1.73 -3.43
N LEU A 99 7.35 1.37 -4.71
CA LEU A 99 8.54 1.15 -5.54
C LEU A 99 9.42 2.41 -5.65
N GLN A 100 8.80 3.59 -5.78
CA GLN A 100 9.53 4.88 -5.74
C GLN A 100 10.19 5.18 -4.39
N SER A 101 9.69 4.58 -3.30
CA SER A 101 10.24 4.80 -1.95
C SER A 101 11.42 3.89 -1.62
N LEU A 102 11.73 2.92 -2.49
CA LEU A 102 12.91 2.08 -2.34
C LEU A 102 14.17 2.89 -2.56
N ILE A 103 15.20 2.57 -1.79
CA ILE A 103 16.49 3.25 -1.87
C ILE A 103 17.21 2.87 -3.17
N ALA A 104 17.91 3.84 -3.77
CA ALA A 104 18.68 3.56 -4.97
C ALA A 104 19.94 2.74 -4.62
N PRO A 105 20.27 1.70 -5.39
CA PRO A 105 21.51 0.97 -5.19
C PRO A 105 22.70 1.91 -5.43
N GLY A 106 23.65 1.92 -4.49
CA GLY A 106 24.85 2.76 -4.58
C GLY A 106 24.73 4.16 -3.95
N GLU A 107 23.60 4.49 -3.32
CA GLU A 107 23.46 5.72 -2.55
C GLU A 107 24.42 5.72 -1.34
N MET A 108 25.15 6.83 -1.11
CA MET A 108 26.14 6.93 -0.02
C MET A 108 25.47 7.20 1.34
N ILE A 109 24.73 6.21 1.83
CA ILE A 109 23.91 6.29 3.05
C ILE A 109 24.76 6.65 4.28
N ALA A 110 26.01 6.18 4.35
CA ALA A 110 26.90 6.44 5.48
C ALA A 110 27.25 7.93 5.64
N CYS A 111 27.55 8.61 4.53
CA CYS A 111 27.85 10.05 4.56
C CYS A 111 26.60 10.87 4.91
N VAL A 112 25.44 10.52 4.33
CA VAL A 112 24.16 11.16 4.63
C VAL A 112 23.79 11.00 6.10
N ALA A 113 23.95 9.78 6.64
CA ALA A 113 23.69 9.49 8.04
C ALA A 113 24.61 10.29 8.96
N ALA A 114 25.91 10.36 8.65
CA ALA A 114 26.88 11.12 9.45
C ALA A 114 26.58 12.63 9.49
N GLN A 115 26.06 13.20 8.39
CA GLN A 115 25.66 14.61 8.33
C GLN A 115 24.32 14.92 9.02
N SER A 116 23.51 13.89 9.29
CA SER A 116 22.16 14.03 9.85
C SER A 116 22.11 13.90 11.38
N ILE A 117 23.25 13.65 12.03
CA ILE A 117 23.43 13.59 13.50
C ILE A 117 23.81 14.98 14.00
#